data_AF-A0A2H9PTY7-F1
#
_entry.id   AF-A0A2H9PTY7-F1
#
_cell.length_a   1.000
_cell.length_b   1.000
_cell.length_c   1.000
_cell.angle_alpha   90.00
_cell.angle_beta   90.00
_cell.angle_gamma   90.00
#
_symmetry.space_group_name_H-M   'P 1'
#
loop_
_entity.id
_entity.type
_entity.pdbx_description
1 polymer ?
#
loop_
_entity_poly.entity_id
_entity_poly.type
_entity_poly.pdbx_seq_one_letter_code
_entity_poly.pdbx_strand_id
1 'polypeptide(L)'
;MWALALQKCWFLNLAEKEFDKFSEKEKRKIREMKENPQELKLAAVQTMLSLSMRAEPTRENSEEIKRELELAGLNPQIVEYQPPKTKKQRVVKEYMEFHFKVEDVERKISGEEFQELKGKLLNPKTEEDIKKSLLILAHQGTKETIELLEEYLKKAQGELLDWTKLALEECKMFSKAKPGQIVKIFH
;
A
#
# COMPACT_ATOMS: atom_id res chain seq x y z
N MET A 1 24.70 -6.92 11.27
CA MET A 1 23.57 -6.90 10.32
C MET A 1 23.70 -5.83 9.24
N TRP A 2 24.01 -4.58 9.60
CA TRP A 2 24.20 -3.48 8.64
C TRP A 2 25.27 -3.71 7.57
N ALA A 3 26.39 -4.36 7.91
CA ALA A 3 27.46 -4.67 6.95
C ALA A 3 27.04 -5.66 5.85
N LEU A 4 26.18 -6.63 6.15
CA LEU A 4 25.66 -7.62 5.19
C LEU A 4 24.64 -7.00 4.23
N ALA A 5 23.80 -6.08 4.72
CA ALA A 5 22.86 -5.33 3.90
C ALA A 5 23.60 -4.36 2.96
N LEU A 6 24.64 -3.66 3.45
CA LEU A 6 25.51 -2.80 2.64
C LEU A 6 26.24 -3.58 1.54
N GLN A 7 26.69 -4.80 1.85
CA GLN A 7 27.30 -5.68 0.86
C GLN A 7 26.28 -6.04 -0.23
N LYS A 8 25.07 -6.49 0.13
CA LYS A 8 24.05 -6.89 -0.86
C LYS A 8 23.55 -5.75 -1.76
N CYS A 9 23.41 -4.53 -1.23
CA CYS A 9 23.02 -3.34 -2.02
C CYS A 9 24.08 -2.91 -3.04
N TRP A 10 25.36 -3.17 -2.75
CA TRP A 10 26.47 -2.89 -3.67
C TRP A 10 26.57 -3.91 -4.82
N PHE A 11 26.06 -5.13 -4.60
CA PHE A 11 26.23 -6.26 -5.52
C PHE A 11 25.34 -6.22 -6.78
N LEU A 12 24.19 -5.53 -6.78
CA LEU A 12 23.33 -5.44 -7.97
C LEU A 12 23.77 -4.29 -8.91
N ASN A 13 24.02 -3.09 -8.36
CA ASN A 13 24.51 -1.93 -9.13
C ASN A 13 25.84 -2.14 -9.86
N LEU A 14 26.77 -2.92 -9.29
CA LEU A 14 28.07 -3.18 -9.91
C LEU A 14 28.08 -4.39 -10.85
N ALA A 15 27.14 -5.33 -10.70
CA ALA A 15 27.15 -6.61 -11.39
C ALA A 15 26.79 -6.54 -12.88
N GLU A 16 26.32 -5.40 -13.40
CA GLU A 16 26.15 -5.20 -14.85
C GLU A 16 27.30 -4.44 -15.50
N LYS A 17 27.87 -3.43 -14.82
CA LYS A 17 28.94 -2.59 -15.40
C LYS A 17 30.35 -3.13 -15.15
N GLU A 18 30.53 -3.94 -14.10
CA GLU A 18 31.84 -4.45 -13.68
C GLU A 18 31.86 -5.97 -13.44
N PHE A 19 30.89 -6.72 -13.98
CA PHE A 19 30.79 -8.18 -13.82
C PHE A 19 32.11 -8.90 -14.04
N ASP A 20 32.84 -8.49 -15.07
CA ASP A 20 34.11 -9.10 -15.46
C ASP A 20 35.26 -8.87 -14.47
N LYS A 21 35.15 -7.84 -13.62
CA LYS A 21 36.15 -7.51 -12.59
C LYS A 21 36.00 -8.32 -11.30
N PHE A 22 34.91 -9.06 -11.14
CA PHE A 22 34.68 -9.90 -9.96
C PHE A 22 35.48 -11.20 -10.01
N SER A 23 35.81 -11.73 -8.84
CA SER A 23 36.39 -13.08 -8.76
C SER A 23 35.37 -14.14 -9.21
N GLU A 24 35.83 -15.28 -9.72
CA GLU A 24 34.94 -16.37 -10.14
C GLU A 24 34.01 -16.87 -9.01
N LYS A 25 34.48 -16.78 -7.75
CA LYS A 25 33.66 -17.09 -6.57
C LYS A 25 32.49 -16.14 -6.40
N GLU A 26 32.67 -14.86 -6.70
CA GLU A 26 31.64 -13.83 -6.63
C GLU A 26 30.69 -13.91 -7.82
N LYS A 27 31.21 -14.11 -9.04
CA LYS A 27 30.40 -14.35 -10.24
C LYS A 27 29.46 -15.54 -10.08
N ARG A 28 29.96 -16.63 -9.47
CA ARG A 28 29.14 -17.82 -9.17
C ARG A 28 28.01 -17.50 -8.20
N LYS A 29 28.28 -16.76 -7.13
CA LYS A 29 27.24 -16.30 -6.19
C LYS A 29 26.20 -15.40 -6.87
N ILE A 30 26.62 -14.52 -7.77
CA ILE A 30 25.71 -13.66 -8.54
C ILE A 30 24.79 -14.49 -9.43
N ARG A 31 25.31 -15.53 -10.10
CA ARG A 31 24.50 -16.46 -10.90
C ARG A 31 23.51 -17.23 -10.03
N GLU A 32 23.96 -17.78 -8.90
CA GLU A 32 23.12 -18.52 -7.94
C GLU A 32 21.98 -17.63 -7.38
N MET A 33 22.24 -16.35 -7.10
CA MET A 33 21.19 -15.41 -6.66
C MET A 33 20.18 -15.08 -7.79
N LYS A 34 20.63 -14.96 -9.04
CA LYS A 34 19.72 -14.74 -10.19
C LYS A 34 18.81 -15.94 -10.45
N GLU A 35 19.30 -17.14 -10.14
CA GLU A 35 18.54 -18.39 -10.22
C GLU A 35 17.59 -18.60 -9.03
N ASN A 36 17.70 -17.79 -7.96
CA ASN A 36 16.83 -17.84 -6.79
C ASN A 36 15.89 -16.61 -6.70
N PRO A 37 14.61 -16.74 -7.11
CA PRO A 37 13.67 -15.62 -7.20
C PRO A 37 13.40 -14.90 -5.88
N GLN A 38 13.52 -15.57 -4.73
CA GLN A 38 13.26 -14.95 -3.42
C GLN A 38 14.42 -14.07 -2.96
N GLU A 39 15.65 -14.52 -3.18
CA GLU A 39 16.85 -13.75 -2.81
C GLU A 39 17.01 -12.52 -3.69
N LEU A 40 16.69 -12.64 -4.98
CA LEU A 40 16.70 -11.52 -5.92
C LEU A 40 15.71 -10.41 -5.50
N LYS A 41 14.48 -10.80 -5.12
CA LYS A 41 13.46 -9.87 -4.61
C LYS A 41 13.91 -9.16 -3.34
N LEU A 42 14.47 -9.90 -2.39
CA LEU A 42 14.93 -9.33 -1.13
C LEU A 42 16.10 -8.35 -1.34
N ALA A 43 17.03 -8.69 -2.23
CA ALA A 43 18.15 -7.83 -2.57
C ALA A 43 17.69 -6.51 -3.20
N ALA A 44 16.77 -6.56 -4.17
CA ALA A 44 16.23 -5.36 -4.82
C ALA A 44 15.50 -4.43 -3.82
N VAL A 45 14.70 -4.99 -2.89
CA VAL A 45 14.05 -4.21 -1.83
C VAL A 45 15.07 -3.59 -0.86
N GLN A 46 16.14 -4.32 -0.51
CA GLN A 46 17.21 -3.80 0.34
C GLN A 46 17.98 -2.66 -0.34
N THR A 47 18.32 -2.79 -1.63
CA THR A 47 18.96 -1.72 -2.41
C THR A 47 18.12 -0.46 -2.35
N MET A 48 16.82 -0.58 -2.62
CA MET A 48 15.87 0.53 -2.56
C MET A 48 15.87 1.24 -1.19
N LEU A 49 15.73 0.49 -0.09
CA LEU A 49 15.74 1.04 1.28
C LEU A 49 17.07 1.73 1.63
N SER A 50 18.19 1.16 1.19
CA SER A 50 19.51 1.71 1.47
C SER A 50 19.74 3.05 0.77
N LEU A 51 19.19 3.21 -0.44
CA LEU A 51 19.31 4.43 -1.24
C LEU A 51 18.39 5.52 -0.71
N SER A 52 17.15 5.19 -0.31
CA SER A 52 16.22 6.15 0.30
C SER A 52 16.73 6.72 1.64
N MET A 53 17.60 5.99 2.34
CA MET A 53 18.19 6.43 3.60
C MET A 53 19.41 7.35 3.46
N ARG A 54 20.00 7.49 2.26
CA ARG A 54 21.27 8.21 2.05
C ARG A 54 21.10 9.65 1.57
N ALA A 55 20.02 9.95 0.84
CA ALA A 55 19.57 11.29 0.40
C ALA A 55 18.30 11.12 -0.45
N GLU A 56 17.65 12.21 -0.88
CA GLU A 56 16.66 12.12 -1.96
C GLU A 56 17.31 11.49 -3.20
N PRO A 57 16.74 10.39 -3.76
CA PRO A 57 17.33 9.74 -4.91
C PRO A 57 17.35 10.69 -6.11
N THR A 58 18.49 10.76 -6.80
CA THR A 58 18.56 11.43 -8.10
C THR A 58 17.70 10.69 -9.11
N ARG A 59 17.32 11.36 -10.22
CA ARG A 59 16.55 10.72 -11.30
C ARG A 59 17.23 9.46 -11.83
N GLU A 60 18.55 9.48 -11.98
CA GLU A 60 19.35 8.35 -12.43
C GLU A 60 19.25 7.18 -11.44
N ASN A 61 19.42 7.44 -10.13
CA ASN A 61 19.25 6.43 -9.09
C ASN A 61 17.83 5.86 -9.07
N SER A 62 16.81 6.69 -9.28
CA SER A 62 15.41 6.22 -9.35
C SER A 62 15.14 5.31 -10.56
N GLU A 63 15.67 5.64 -11.73
CA GLU A 63 15.54 4.81 -12.93
C GLU A 63 16.27 3.47 -12.78
N GLU A 64 17.42 3.46 -12.08
CA GLU A 64 18.18 2.24 -11.78
C GLU A 64 17.42 1.31 -10.81
N ILE A 65 16.87 1.84 -9.71
CA ILE A 65 16.07 1.04 -8.75
C ILE A 65 14.85 0.42 -9.44
N LYS A 66 14.18 1.17 -10.31
CA LYS A 66 13.01 0.65 -11.05
C LYS A 66 13.40 -0.56 -11.91
N ARG A 67 14.54 -0.50 -12.61
CA ARG A 67 15.05 -1.62 -13.41
C ARG A 67 15.39 -2.83 -12.53
N GLU A 68 16.04 -2.62 -11.38
CA GLU A 68 16.35 -3.73 -10.46
C GLU A 68 15.08 -4.42 -9.95
N LEU A 69 14.04 -3.65 -9.65
CA LEU A 69 12.74 -4.21 -9.23
C LEU A 69 12.06 -4.97 -10.37
N GLU A 70 12.05 -4.44 -11.59
CA GLU A 70 11.52 -5.13 -12.77
C GLU A 70 12.25 -6.47 -13.00
N LEU A 71 13.58 -6.46 -12.94
CA LEU A 71 14.40 -7.68 -13.05
C LEU A 71 14.12 -8.69 -11.93
N ALA A 72 13.78 -8.21 -10.73
CA ALA A 72 13.35 -9.05 -9.61
C ALA A 72 11.87 -9.49 -9.69
N GLY A 73 11.13 -9.09 -10.73
CA GLY A 73 9.71 -9.39 -10.89
C GLY A 73 8.83 -8.63 -9.88
N LEU A 74 9.26 -7.45 -9.44
CA LEU A 74 8.55 -6.53 -8.56
C LEU A 74 8.02 -5.34 -9.36
N ASN A 75 6.91 -4.74 -8.92
CA ASN A 75 6.36 -3.56 -9.56
C ASN A 75 7.25 -2.33 -9.25
N PRO A 76 7.88 -1.69 -10.26
CA PRO A 76 8.76 -0.54 -10.08
C PRO A 76 8.04 0.70 -9.54
N GLN A 77 6.71 0.75 -9.61
CA GLN A 77 5.91 1.85 -9.06
C GLN A 77 5.94 1.90 -7.53
N ILE A 78 6.41 0.84 -6.85
CA ILE A 78 6.57 0.80 -5.39
C ILE A 78 7.58 1.86 -4.89
N VAL A 79 8.49 2.34 -5.75
CA VAL A 79 9.58 3.27 -5.39
C VAL A 79 9.16 4.73 -5.45
N GLU A 80 8.08 5.06 -6.15
CA GLU A 80 7.66 6.45 -6.29
C GLU A 80 6.86 6.91 -5.07
N TYR A 81 7.54 7.16 -3.95
CA TYR A 81 6.94 7.96 -2.88
C TYR A 81 6.93 9.43 -3.30
N GLN A 82 5.84 9.85 -3.94
CA GLN A 82 5.56 11.27 -4.11
C GLN A 82 4.77 11.76 -2.90
N PRO A 83 5.31 12.69 -2.08
CA PRO A 83 4.54 13.25 -0.98
C PRO A 83 3.26 13.88 -1.54
N PRO A 84 2.10 13.73 -0.86
CA PRO A 84 0.82 14.20 -1.38
C PRO A 84 0.83 15.73 -1.55
N LYS A 85 0.76 16.20 -2.79
CA LYS A 85 0.84 17.63 -3.14
C LYS A 85 -0.53 18.29 -3.11
N THR A 86 -1.56 17.54 -3.49
CA THR A 86 -2.95 18.04 -3.57
C THR A 86 -3.77 17.70 -2.33
N LYS A 87 -4.86 18.45 -2.08
CA LYS A 87 -5.81 18.13 -1.00
C LYS A 87 -6.35 16.70 -1.13
N LYS A 88 -6.73 16.29 -2.34
CA LYS A 88 -7.24 14.94 -2.61
C LYS A 88 -6.22 13.85 -2.26
N GLN A 89 -4.95 14.04 -2.64
CA GLN A 89 -3.88 13.10 -2.28
C GLN A 89 -3.64 13.03 -0.77
N ARG A 90 -3.75 14.17 -0.06
CA ARG A 90 -3.63 14.19 1.41
C ARG A 90 -4.76 13.41 2.07
N VAL A 91 -6.00 13.58 1.59
CA VAL A 91 -7.17 12.84 2.10
C VAL A 91 -7.03 11.34 1.84
N VAL A 92 -6.57 10.93 0.66
CA VAL A 92 -6.31 9.51 0.36
C VAL A 92 -5.24 8.95 1.30
N LYS A 93 -4.13 9.67 1.49
CA LYS A 93 -3.08 9.27 2.42
C LYS A 93 -3.63 9.12 3.84
N GLU A 94 -4.38 10.11 4.32
CA GLU A 94 -5.00 10.07 5.66
C GLU A 94 -5.96 8.88 5.80
N TYR A 95 -6.80 8.63 4.80
CA TYR A 95 -7.71 7.49 4.75
C TYR A 95 -6.96 6.15 4.89
N MET A 96 -5.87 5.98 4.14
CA MET A 96 -5.02 4.79 4.21
C MET A 96 -4.32 4.66 5.56
N GLU A 97 -3.75 5.75 6.08
CA GLU A 97 -3.11 5.76 7.40
C GLU A 97 -4.09 5.43 8.53
N PHE A 98 -5.36 5.80 8.38
CA PHE A 98 -6.39 5.54 9.37
C PHE A 98 -6.78 4.06 9.46
N HIS A 99 -6.53 3.25 8.42
CA HIS A 99 -6.71 1.79 8.49
C HIS A 99 -5.83 1.15 9.57
N PHE A 100 -4.64 1.69 9.79
CA PHE A 100 -3.74 1.19 10.83
C PHE A 100 -4.15 1.60 12.24
N LYS A 101 -5.11 2.53 12.39
CA LYS A 101 -5.63 2.98 13.70
C LYS A 101 -6.85 2.19 14.15
N VAL A 102 -7.56 1.53 13.23
CA VAL A 102 -8.78 0.80 13.53
C VAL A 102 -8.46 -0.69 13.58
N GLU A 103 -8.52 -1.26 14.78
CA GLU A 103 -8.35 -2.70 14.97
C GLU A 103 -9.44 -3.48 14.23
N ASP A 104 -9.02 -4.54 13.54
CA ASP A 104 -9.88 -5.52 12.88
C ASP A 104 -10.94 -4.89 11.94
N VAL A 105 -10.54 -3.89 11.16
CA VAL A 105 -11.43 -3.15 10.23
C VAL A 105 -12.07 -4.04 9.16
N GLU A 106 -11.38 -5.10 8.74
CA GLU A 106 -11.81 -6.00 7.66
C GLU A 106 -12.90 -7.01 8.09
N ARG A 107 -13.21 -7.07 9.40
CA ARG A 107 -14.15 -8.06 9.92
C ARG A 107 -15.56 -7.86 9.40
N LYS A 108 -16.32 -8.96 9.38
CA LYS A 108 -17.76 -8.90 9.12
C LYS A 108 -18.50 -8.47 10.38
N ILE A 109 -19.34 -7.46 10.23
CA ILE A 109 -20.15 -6.90 11.32
C ILE A 109 -21.49 -7.63 11.42
N SER A 110 -22.08 -7.63 12.61
CA SER A 110 -23.45 -8.12 12.82
C SER A 110 -24.49 -7.11 12.33
N GLY A 111 -25.75 -7.54 12.20
CA GLY A 111 -26.85 -6.62 11.87
C GLY A 111 -27.08 -5.55 12.94
N GLU A 112 -26.94 -5.89 14.22
CA GLU A 112 -27.04 -4.94 15.34
C GLU A 112 -25.94 -3.88 15.26
N GLU A 113 -24.72 -4.34 15.00
CA GLU A 113 -23.57 -3.45 14.87
C GLU A 113 -23.68 -2.54 13.65
N PHE A 114 -24.21 -3.04 12.53
CA PHE A 114 -24.52 -2.21 11.38
C PHE A 114 -25.49 -1.07 11.74
N GLN A 115 -26.53 -1.34 12.53
CA GLN A 115 -27.44 -0.28 12.99
C GLN A 115 -26.74 0.72 13.91
N GLU A 116 -25.84 0.27 14.77
CA GLU A 116 -25.04 1.16 15.62
C GLU A 116 -24.14 2.08 14.78
N LEU A 117 -23.41 1.52 13.81
CA LEU A 117 -22.54 2.28 12.90
C LEU A 117 -23.35 3.25 12.02
N LYS A 118 -24.52 2.84 11.54
CA LYS A 118 -25.46 3.73 10.86
C LYS A 118 -25.88 4.89 11.76
N GLY A 119 -26.19 4.61 13.02
CA GLY A 119 -26.52 5.62 14.02
C GLY A 119 -25.37 6.62 14.22
N LYS A 120 -24.14 6.13 14.37
CA LYS A 120 -22.92 6.95 14.51
C LYS A 120 -22.62 7.78 13.26
N LEU A 121 -22.86 7.23 12.07
CA LEU A 121 -22.64 7.93 10.81
C LEU A 121 -23.64 9.08 10.61
N LEU A 122 -24.91 8.86 10.95
CA LEU A 122 -25.98 9.83 10.76
C LEU A 122 -26.08 10.86 11.90
N ASN A 123 -25.69 10.48 13.11
CA ASN A 123 -25.69 11.34 14.30
C ASN A 123 -24.34 11.24 15.04
N PRO A 124 -23.25 11.74 14.41
CA PRO A 124 -21.91 11.61 14.98
C PRO A 124 -21.69 12.53 16.17
N LYS A 125 -20.90 12.05 17.14
CA LYS A 125 -20.39 12.91 18.23
C LYS A 125 -19.14 13.67 17.77
N THR A 126 -18.30 13.03 16.98
CA THR A 126 -17.04 13.59 16.47
C THR A 126 -16.83 13.24 15.00
N GLU A 127 -15.96 13.99 14.31
CA GLU A 127 -15.53 13.64 12.94
C GLU A 127 -14.79 12.30 12.90
N GLU A 128 -14.03 11.98 13.95
CA GLU A 128 -13.31 10.71 14.06
C GLU A 128 -14.25 9.50 14.10
N ASP A 129 -15.40 9.62 14.79
CA ASP A 129 -16.45 8.60 14.80
C ASP A 129 -17.01 8.34 13.40
N ILE A 130 -17.15 9.40 12.59
CA ILE A 130 -17.59 9.30 11.19
C ILE A 130 -16.53 8.55 10.40
N LYS A 131 -15.27 8.99 10.47
CA LYS A 131 -14.13 8.39 9.76
C LYS A 131 -13.98 6.91 10.08
N LYS A 132 -14.07 6.53 11.35
CA LYS A 132 -14.06 5.13 11.81
C LYS A 132 -15.24 4.33 11.27
N SER A 133 -16.45 4.90 11.31
CA SER A 133 -17.66 4.23 10.82
C SER A 133 -17.60 4.02 9.30
N LEU A 134 -17.16 5.02 8.54
CA LEU A 134 -16.94 4.93 7.10
C LEU A 134 -15.95 3.81 6.77
N LEU A 135 -14.85 3.72 7.52
CA LEU A 135 -13.84 2.68 7.35
C LEU A 135 -14.45 1.29 7.54
N ILE A 136 -15.08 1.01 8.68
CA ILE A 136 -15.64 -0.32 8.97
C ILE A 136 -16.72 -0.70 7.94
N LEU A 137 -17.55 0.27 7.54
CA LEU A 137 -18.57 0.07 6.52
C LEU A 137 -17.97 -0.21 5.13
N ALA A 138 -16.84 0.41 4.78
CA ALA A 138 -16.16 0.21 3.50
C ALA A 138 -15.81 -1.27 3.24
N HIS A 139 -15.48 -2.04 4.28
CA HIS A 139 -15.06 -3.44 4.16
C HIS A 139 -16.22 -4.45 4.11
N GLN A 140 -17.48 -4.00 4.23
CA GLN A 140 -18.61 -4.93 4.32
C GLN A 140 -19.00 -5.50 2.97
N GLY A 141 -19.05 -4.67 1.92
CA GLY A 141 -19.42 -5.12 0.58
C GLY A 141 -20.88 -5.57 0.44
N THR A 142 -21.75 -5.25 1.40
CA THR A 142 -23.19 -5.58 1.33
C THR A 142 -23.96 -4.49 0.61
N LYS A 143 -25.11 -4.85 0.02
CA LYS A 143 -26.00 -3.91 -0.66
C LYS A 143 -26.49 -2.80 0.28
N GLU A 144 -26.86 -3.17 1.50
CA GLU A 144 -27.35 -2.25 2.54
C GLU A 144 -26.29 -1.20 2.92
N THR A 145 -25.02 -1.62 3.02
CA THR A 145 -23.94 -0.69 3.31
C THR A 145 -23.66 0.25 2.14
N ILE A 146 -23.71 -0.25 0.90
CA ILE A 146 -23.55 0.60 -0.29
C ILE A 146 -24.66 1.67 -0.32
N GLU A 147 -25.92 1.28 -0.10
CA GLU A 147 -27.05 2.21 -0.09
C GLU A 147 -26.91 3.27 1.01
N LEU A 148 -26.48 2.87 2.21
CA LEU A 148 -26.21 3.80 3.31
C LEU A 148 -25.11 4.81 2.95
N LEU A 149 -24.00 4.35 2.38
CA LEU A 149 -22.89 5.22 1.98
C LEU A 149 -23.29 6.16 0.84
N GLU A 150 -24.11 5.70 -0.11
CA GLU A 150 -24.68 6.56 -1.17
C GLU A 150 -25.64 7.61 -0.62
N GLU A 151 -26.44 7.29 0.41
CA GLU A 151 -27.28 8.26 1.09
C GLU A 151 -26.44 9.30 1.83
N TYR A 152 -25.42 8.86 2.58
CA TYR A 152 -24.54 9.74 3.33
C TYR A 152 -23.74 10.67 2.41
N LEU A 153 -23.29 10.17 1.25
CA LEU A 153 -22.54 10.94 0.27
C LEU A 153 -23.30 12.19 -0.20
N LYS A 154 -24.63 12.14 -0.28
CA LYS A 154 -25.47 13.29 -0.66
C LYS A 154 -25.46 14.41 0.38
N LYS A 155 -25.13 14.10 1.63
CA LYS A 155 -25.14 15.03 2.77
C LYS A 155 -23.71 15.42 3.20
N ALA A 156 -22.72 14.60 2.89
CA ALA A 156 -21.33 14.81 3.27
C ALA A 156 -20.75 16.11 2.67
N GLN A 157 -19.90 16.79 3.43
CA GLN A 157 -19.26 18.03 3.04
C GLN A 157 -17.76 18.00 3.33
N GLY A 158 -17.00 18.90 2.70
CA GLY A 158 -15.57 19.06 2.98
C GLY A 158 -14.77 17.77 2.73
N GLU A 159 -13.92 17.39 3.68
CA GLU A 159 -13.08 16.19 3.57
C GLU A 159 -13.87 14.89 3.73
N LEU A 160 -14.97 14.92 4.50
CA LEU A 160 -15.84 13.77 4.68
C LEU A 160 -16.50 13.34 3.37
N LEU A 161 -16.71 14.28 2.43
CA LEU A 161 -17.20 13.94 1.08
C LEU A 161 -16.22 13.02 0.36
N ASP A 162 -14.92 13.33 0.40
CA ASP A 162 -13.89 12.54 -0.26
C ASP A 162 -13.65 11.21 0.47
N TRP A 163 -13.68 11.21 1.80
CA TRP A 163 -13.68 9.98 2.61
C TRP A 163 -14.84 9.05 2.28
N THR A 164 -16.05 9.59 2.14
CA THR A 164 -17.24 8.80 1.81
C THR A 164 -17.13 8.21 0.40
N LYS A 165 -16.54 8.93 -0.56
CA LYS A 165 -16.28 8.38 -1.90
C LYS A 165 -15.31 7.20 -1.85
N LEU A 166 -14.21 7.33 -1.11
CA LEU A 166 -13.24 6.25 -0.95
C LEU A 166 -13.87 5.01 -0.32
N ALA A 167 -14.60 5.20 0.79
CA ALA A 167 -15.32 4.12 1.47
C ALA A 167 -16.35 3.44 0.56
N LEU A 168 -17.09 4.22 -0.25
CA LEU A 168 -18.06 3.69 -1.19
C LEU A 168 -17.42 2.92 -2.34
N GLU A 169 -16.32 3.43 -2.90
CA GLU A 169 -15.55 2.75 -3.94
C GLU A 169 -15.02 1.41 -3.43
N GLU A 170 -14.43 1.40 -2.24
CA GLU A 170 -13.94 0.21 -1.55
C GLU A 170 -15.06 -0.80 -1.27
N CYS A 171 -16.20 -0.34 -0.74
CA CYS A 171 -17.37 -1.20 -0.52
C CYS A 171 -17.90 -1.81 -1.82
N LYS A 172 -17.91 -1.05 -2.93
CA LYS A 172 -18.30 -1.56 -4.25
C LYS A 172 -17.29 -2.54 -4.84
N MET A 173 -16.02 -2.45 -4.46
CA MET A 173 -15.02 -3.45 -4.83
C MET A 173 -15.27 -4.76 -4.07
N PHE A 174 -15.50 -4.70 -2.76
CA PHE A 174 -15.80 -5.88 -1.95
C PHE A 174 -17.11 -6.58 -2.37
N SER A 175 -18.13 -5.84 -2.81
CA SER A 175 -19.40 -6.45 -3.26
C SER A 175 -19.28 -7.22 -4.57
N LYS A 176 -18.26 -6.92 -5.39
CA LYS A 176 -17.98 -7.62 -6.64
C LYS A 176 -17.06 -8.82 -6.45
N ALA A 177 -16.49 -9.01 -5.26
CA ALA A 177 -15.63 -10.14 -4.95
C ALA A 177 -16.42 -11.45 -5.00
N LYS A 178 -15.85 -12.49 -5.61
CA LYS A 178 -16.51 -13.80 -5.68
C LYS A 178 -16.57 -14.45 -4.28
N PRO A 179 -17.59 -15.28 -3.99
CA PRO A 179 -17.61 -16.08 -2.77
C PRO A 179 -16.33 -16.92 -2.64
N GLY A 180 -15.64 -16.81 -1.50
CA GLY A 180 -14.38 -17.51 -1.23
C GLY A 180 -13.11 -16.79 -1.73
N GLN A 181 -13.24 -15.66 -2.43
CA GLN A 181 -12.10 -14.83 -2.80
C GLN A 181 -11.71 -13.93 -1.62
N ILE A 182 -10.52 -14.15 -1.06
CA ILE A 182 -9.93 -13.22 -0.09
C ILE A 182 -9.50 -11.97 -0.85
N VAL A 183 -10.21 -10.86 -0.65
CA VAL A 183 -9.77 -9.55 -1.10
C VAL A 183 -8.97 -8.93 0.02
N LYS A 184 -7.64 -8.93 -0.11
CA LYS A 184 -6.76 -8.11 0.74
C LYS A 184 -6.42 -6.85 -0.04
N ILE A 185 -6.81 -5.70 0.48
CA ILE A 185 -6.39 -4.42 -0.08
C ILE A 185 -5.12 -4.03 0.67
N PHE A 186 -3.99 -4.12 -0.03
CA PHE A 186 -2.72 -3.63 0.49
C PHE A 186 -2.69 -2.13 0.24
N HIS A 187 -2.89 -1.36 1.32
CA HIS A 187 -2.72 0.08 1.35
C HIS A 187 -1.25 0.44 1.55
#